data_AF-A0A7G7VI44-F1
#
_entry.id   AF-A0A7G7VI44-F1
#
_cell.length_a   1.000
_cell.length_b   1.000
_cell.length_c   1.000
_cell.angle_alpha   90.00
_cell.angle_beta   90.00
_cell.angle_gamma   90.00
#
_symmetry.space_group_name_H-M   'P 1'
#
loop_
_entity.id
_entity.type
_entity.pdbx_description
1 polymer ?
#
loop_
_entity_poly.entity_id
_entity_poly.type
_entity_poly.pdbx_seq_one_letter_code
_entity_poly.pdbx_strand_id
1 'polypeptide(L)'
;MDTPILHIAGKEIVPNPPKMKVWREFLAFFDAEKQDMDLEDFLDEHVRLIVLGFGREEVTKESVEEYVDVADIVPLTRALFRWIQSLTFSKLVNLPNGEAEKEV
;
A
#
# COMPACT_ATOMS: atom_id res chain seq x y z
N MET A 1 -9.04 -8.44 -1.80
CA MET A 1 -7.78 -8.54 -1.03
C MET A 1 -8.07 -8.07 0.37
N ASP A 2 -7.57 -8.77 1.38
CA ASP A 2 -7.75 -8.35 2.76
C ASP A 2 -6.96 -7.07 3.05
N THR A 3 -7.46 -6.28 4.00
CA THR A 3 -6.77 -5.06 4.43
C THR A 3 -5.50 -5.45 5.17
N PRO A 4 -4.32 -4.91 4.79
CA PRO A 4 -3.06 -5.18 5.49
C PRO A 4 -3.14 -4.74 6.96
N ILE A 5 -2.49 -5.50 7.83
CA ILE A 5 -2.38 -5.22 9.26
C ILE A 5 -0.90 -5.08 9.59
N LEU A 6 -0.57 -4.11 10.44
CA LEU A 6 0.75 -3.88 10.98
C LEU A 6 0.68 -3.95 12.50
N HIS A 7 1.66 -4.60 13.12
CA HIS A 7 1.78 -4.68 14.57
C HIS A 7 2.90 -3.76 15.05
N ILE A 8 2.58 -2.74 15.85
CA ILE A 8 3.56 -1.83 16.46
C ILE A 8 3.34 -1.83 17.96
N ALA A 9 4.40 -2.07 18.74
CA ALA A 9 4.35 -2.10 20.21
C ALA A 9 3.18 -2.96 20.77
N GLY A 10 2.89 -4.09 20.13
CA GLY A 10 1.80 -5.00 20.51
C GLY A 10 0.39 -4.54 20.14
N LYS A 11 0.24 -3.46 19.37
CA LYS A 11 -1.05 -2.96 18.86
C LYS A 11 -1.20 -3.28 17.38
N GLU A 12 -2.40 -3.72 17.01
CA GLU A 12 -2.78 -3.87 15.60
C GLU A 12 -3.19 -2.52 15.02
N ILE A 13 -2.59 -2.16 13.89
CA ILE A 13 -2.84 -0.93 13.16
C ILE A 13 -3.37 -1.32 11.78
N VAL A 14 -4.45 -0.63 11.38
CA VAL A 14 -5.07 -0.76 10.06
C VAL A 14 -4.84 0.55 9.29
N PRO A 15 -4.46 0.49 8.00
CA PRO A 15 -4.19 1.67 7.19
C PRO A 15 -5.42 2.57 7.03
N ASN A 16 -5.19 3.87 6.92
CA ASN A 16 -6.22 4.82 6.49
C ASN A 16 -6.57 4.59 5.00
N PRO A 17 -7.80 4.91 4.55
CA PRO A 17 -8.14 4.81 3.13
C PRO A 17 -7.17 5.65 2.27
N PRO A 18 -6.43 5.02 1.33
CA PRO A 18 -5.38 5.69 0.59
C PRO A 18 -5.95 6.76 -0.32
N LYS A 19 -5.16 7.82 -0.55
CA LYS A 19 -5.49 8.92 -1.49
C LYS A 19 -4.66 8.78 -2.76
N MET A 20 -5.01 9.56 -3.78
CA MET A 20 -4.31 9.53 -5.08
C MET A 20 -2.79 9.77 -4.97
N LYS A 21 -2.33 10.55 -3.98
CA LYS A 21 -0.90 10.74 -3.72
C LYS A 21 -0.23 9.41 -3.37
N VAL A 22 -0.80 8.64 -2.44
CA VAL A 22 -0.28 7.32 -2.04
C VAL A 22 -0.23 6.40 -3.25
N TRP A 23 -1.31 6.34 -4.04
CA TRP A 23 -1.34 5.54 -5.26
C TRP A 23 -0.19 5.85 -6.23
N ARG A 24 0.06 7.13 -6.51
CA ARG A 24 1.13 7.56 -7.43
C ARG A 24 2.52 7.18 -6.92
N GLU A 25 2.78 7.34 -5.63
CA GLU A 25 4.07 7.00 -5.02
C GLU A 25 4.33 5.49 -5.09
N PHE A 26 3.32 4.68 -4.82
CA PHE A 26 3.41 3.22 -4.99
C PHE A 26 3.67 2.83 -6.44
N LEU A 27 2.93 3.40 -7.41
CA LEU A 27 3.19 3.16 -8.83
C LEU A 27 4.61 3.54 -9.22
N ALA A 28 5.05 4.75 -8.87
CA ALA A 28 6.38 5.24 -9.21
C ALA A 28 7.48 4.31 -8.68
N PHE A 29 7.35 3.84 -7.44
CA PHE A 29 8.30 2.89 -6.88
C PHE A 29 8.26 1.54 -7.58
N PHE A 30 7.08 0.94 -7.77
CA PHE A 30 6.98 -0.41 -8.32
C PHE A 30 7.29 -0.48 -9.82
N ASP A 31 7.04 0.58 -10.59
CA ASP A 31 7.32 0.66 -12.03
C ASP A 31 8.78 1.04 -12.33
N ALA A 32 9.52 1.62 -11.38
CA ALA A 32 10.92 1.99 -11.57
C ALA A 32 11.84 0.77 -11.75
N GLU A 33 12.82 0.88 -12.64
CA GLU A 33 13.96 -0.03 -12.71
C GLU A 33 14.84 0.15 -11.47
N LYS A 34 15.30 -0.97 -10.87
CA LYS A 34 16.02 -0.98 -9.58
C LYS A 34 17.42 -1.57 -9.71
N GLN A 35 17.99 -1.61 -10.91
CA GLN A 35 19.28 -2.29 -11.16
C GLN A 35 20.45 -1.59 -10.45
N ASP A 36 20.37 -0.27 -10.27
CA ASP A 36 21.42 0.54 -9.64
C ASP A 36 21.12 0.91 -8.17
N MET A 37 20.01 0.42 -7.62
CA MET A 37 19.62 0.71 -6.23
C MET A 37 20.31 -0.28 -5.29
N ASP A 38 21.01 0.22 -4.28
CA ASP A 38 21.59 -0.65 -3.27
C ASP A 38 20.53 -1.21 -2.30
N LEU A 39 20.94 -2.16 -1.47
CA LEU A 39 20.03 -2.84 -0.56
C LEU A 39 19.50 -1.91 0.54
N GLU A 40 20.30 -0.95 0.99
CA GLU A 40 19.91 -0.03 2.07
C GLU A 40 18.85 0.93 1.56
N ASP A 41 19.10 1.59 0.43
CA ASP A 41 18.14 2.46 -0.25
C ASP A 41 16.85 1.71 -0.60
N PHE A 42 16.97 0.45 -1.03
CA PHE A 42 15.82 -0.38 -1.33
C PHE A 42 14.94 -0.62 -0.10
N LEU A 43 15.53 -0.95 1.05
CA LEU A 43 14.79 -1.17 2.29
C LEU A 43 14.21 0.13 2.84
N ASP A 44 14.97 1.23 2.77
CA ASP A 44 14.52 2.56 3.20
C ASP A 44 13.29 3.03 2.42
N GLU A 45 13.25 2.80 1.10
CA GLU A 45 12.07 3.10 0.29
C GLU A 45 10.86 2.24 0.67
N HIS A 46 11.07 0.97 1.05
CA HIS A 46 9.98 0.14 1.53
C HIS A 46 9.41 0.67 2.85
N VAL A 47 10.27 1.08 3.79
CA VAL A 47 9.85 1.71 5.05
C VAL A 47 9.07 3.00 4.79
N ARG A 48 9.58 3.86 3.89
CA ARG A 48 8.88 5.09 3.48
C ARG A 48 7.49 4.80 2.93
N LEU A 49 7.35 3.76 2.09
CA LEU A 49 6.06 3.35 1.53
C LEU A 49 5.11 2.74 2.57
N ILE A 50 5.62 2.05 3.59
CA ILE A 50 4.80 1.56 4.71
C ILE A 50 4.20 2.76 5.47
N VAL A 51 5.05 3.71 5.87
CA VAL A 51 4.62 4.94 6.55
C VAL A 51 3.55 5.68 5.73
N LEU A 52 3.82 5.90 4.45
CA LEU A 52 2.89 6.57 3.54
C LEU A 52 1.60 5.78 3.32
N GLY A 53 1.70 4.45 3.16
CA GLY A 53 0.59 3.56 2.85
C GLY A 53 -0.36 3.38 4.02
N PHE A 54 0.16 3.35 5.25
CA PHE A 54 -0.65 3.34 6.46
C PHE A 54 -1.28 4.71 6.72
N GLY A 55 -0.53 5.80 6.53
CA GLY A 55 -1.03 7.16 6.73
C GLY A 55 -1.59 7.40 8.12
N ARG A 56 -1.01 6.74 9.14
CA ARG A 56 -1.35 6.83 10.57
C ARG A 56 -0.23 7.56 11.29
N GLU A 57 -0.56 8.41 12.26
CA GLU A 57 0.45 9.18 13.00
C GLU A 57 1.41 8.29 13.80
N GLU A 58 0.91 7.16 14.31
CA GLU A 58 1.72 6.20 15.06
C GLU A 58 2.63 5.32 14.19
N VAL A 59 2.50 5.36 12.85
CA VAL A 59 3.36 4.62 11.91
C VAL A 59 4.40 5.58 11.35
N THR A 60 5.52 5.71 12.06
CA THR A 60 6.70 6.50 11.66
C THR A 60 7.83 5.59 11.18
N LYS A 61 8.88 6.16 10.56
CA LYS A 61 10.08 5.41 10.16
C LYS A 61 10.66 4.64 11.35
N GLU A 62 10.85 5.34 12.47
CA GLU A 62 11.41 4.80 13.70
C GLU A 62 10.54 3.66 14.26
N SER A 63 9.22 3.80 14.24
CA SER A 63 8.32 2.73 14.71
C SER A 63 8.36 1.48 13.83
N VAL A 64 8.56 1.65 12.52
CA VAL A 64 8.66 0.52 11.60
C VAL A 64 10.00 -0.20 11.81
N GLU A 65 11.09 0.54 11.93
CA GLU A 65 12.42 -0.03 12.16
C GLU A 65 12.57 -0.75 13.50
N GLU A 66 11.91 -0.24 14.55
CA GLU A 66 12.00 -0.82 15.90
C GLU A 66 11.10 -2.05 16.08
N TYR A 67 9.91 -2.07 15.47
CA TYR A 67 8.87 -3.07 15.78
C TYR A 67 8.56 -4.06 14.66
N VAL A 68 9.03 -3.82 13.43
CA VAL A 68 8.73 -4.71 12.29
C VAL A 68 9.93 -5.56 11.97
N ASP A 69 9.71 -6.87 11.88
CA ASP A 69 10.75 -7.79 11.45
C ASP A 69 11.22 -7.43 10.03
N VAL A 70 12.54 -7.45 9.83
CA VAL A 70 13.15 -7.17 8.51
C VAL A 70 12.59 -8.07 7.40
N ALA A 71 12.19 -9.29 7.76
CA ALA A 71 11.58 -10.26 6.84
C ALA A 71 10.18 -9.83 6.35
N ASP A 72 9.50 -8.97 7.09
CA ASP A 72 8.13 -8.53 6.81
C ASP A 72 8.06 -7.18 6.08
N ILE A 73 9.15 -6.41 6.03
CA ILE A 73 9.20 -5.10 5.35
C ILE A 73 8.73 -5.20 3.89
N VAL A 74 9.38 -6.05 3.09
CA VAL A 74 9.05 -6.19 1.67
C VAL A 74 7.67 -6.83 1.44
N PRO A 75 7.30 -7.93 2.11
CA PRO A 75 5.95 -8.48 2.02
C PRO A 75 4.84 -7.49 2.37
N LEU A 76 5.00 -6.70 3.43
CA LEU A 76 4.01 -5.74 3.88
C LEU A 76 3.78 -4.63 2.85
N THR A 77 4.84 -4.04 2.30
CA THR A 77 4.72 -3.03 1.23
C THR A 77 4.04 -3.60 0.00
N ARG A 78 4.32 -4.84 -0.38
CA ARG A 78 3.66 -5.51 -1.51
C ARG A 78 2.18 -5.80 -1.21
N ALA A 79 1.84 -6.17 0.02
CA ALA A 79 0.46 -6.38 0.45
C ALA A 79 -0.33 -5.06 0.40
N LEU A 80 0.26 -3.96 0.90
CA LEU A 80 -0.27 -2.60 0.75
C LEU A 80 -0.52 -2.26 -0.72
N PHE A 81 0.44 -2.50 -1.61
CA PHE A 81 0.25 -2.19 -3.02
C PHE A 81 -0.92 -2.94 -3.65
N ARG A 82 -1.01 -4.26 -3.43
CA ARG A 82 -2.12 -5.08 -3.95
C ARG A 82 -3.47 -4.65 -3.39
N TRP A 83 -3.51 -4.29 -2.11
CA TRP A 83 -4.72 -3.77 -1.48
C TRP A 83 -5.13 -2.43 -2.13
N ILE A 84 -4.20 -1.48 -2.27
CA ILE A 84 -4.45 -0.19 -2.94
C ILE A 84 -4.94 -0.42 -4.38
N GLN A 85 -4.28 -1.31 -5.14
CA GLN A 85 -4.70 -1.69 -6.50
C GLN A 85 -6.15 -2.20 -6.51
N SER A 86 -6.53 -3.05 -5.55
CA SER A 86 -7.89 -3.57 -5.47
C SER A 86 -8.92 -2.47 -5.21
N LEU A 87 -8.55 -1.42 -4.46
CA LEU A 87 -9.43 -0.26 -4.22
C LEU A 87 -9.63 0.59 -5.47
N THR A 88 -8.59 0.79 -6.30
CA THR A 88 -8.65 1.58 -7.53
C THR A 88 -9.75 1.10 -8.48
N PHE A 89 -9.99 -0.21 -8.57
CA PHE A 89 -11.01 -0.81 -9.43
C PHE A 89 -12.29 -1.21 -8.69
N SER A 90 -12.32 -1.12 -7.35
CA SER A 90 -13.45 -1.57 -6.52
C SER A 90 -14.78 -0.88 -6.85
N LYS A 91 -14.73 0.39 -7.27
CA LYS A 91 -15.92 1.18 -7.62
C LYS A 91 -16.33 1.05 -9.09
N LEU A 92 -15.47 0.51 -9.96
CA LEU A 92 -15.79 0.25 -11.37
C LEU A 92 -16.67 -1.00 -11.53
N VAL A 93 -16.55 -1.98 -10.62
CA VAL A 93 -17.38 -3.20 -10.61
C VAL A 93 -18.83 -2.92 -10.17
N ASN A 94 -19.08 -1.78 -9.51
CA ASN A 94 -20.41 -1.37 -9.03
C ASN A 94 -21.10 -0.33 -9.93
N LEU A 95 -20.60 -0.12 -11.16
CA LEU A 95 -21.41 0.58 -12.15
C LEU A 95 -22.58 -0.34 -12.50
N PRO A 96 -23.85 0.02 -12.21
CA PRO A 96 -24.96 -0.72 -12.81
C PRO A 96 -24.71 -0.67 -14.31
N ASN A 97 -24.71 -1.84 -14.95
CA ASN A 97 -24.84 -1.91 -16.41
C ASN A 97 -26.15 -1.19 -16.71
N GLY A 98 -26.05 0.10 -17.03
CA GLY A 98 -27.18 0.89 -17.45
C GLY A 98 -27.80 0.14 -18.61
N GLU A 99 -29.05 -0.27 -18.39
CA GLU A 99 -29.95 -0.92 -19.32
C GLU A 99 -29.62 -0.53 -20.77
N ALA A 100 -28.95 -1.43 -21.49
CA ALA A 100 -29.23 -1.59 -22.90
C ALA A 100 -30.47 -2.50 -22.98
N GLU A 101 -31.58 -2.03 -22.41
CA GLU A 101 -32.89 -2.52 -22.81
C GLU A 101 -33.03 -2.18 -24.29
N LYS A 102 -33.18 -3.24 -25.09
CA LYS A 102 -33.54 -3.13 -26.49
C LYS A 102 -34.95 -2.54 -26.57
N GLU A 103 -35.05 -1.31 -27.02
CA GLU A 103 -36.23 -0.71 -27.62
C GLU A 103 -35.74 0.00 -28.89
N VAL A 104 -36.19 -0.24 -30.12
CA VAL A 104 -37.26 -1.05 -30.72
C VAL A 104 -36.76 -1.48 -32.11
#